data_AF-A0A8H4WTG1-F1
#
_entry.id   AF-A0A8H4WTG1-F1
#
_cell.length_a   1.000
_cell.length_b   1.000
_cell.length_c   1.000
_cell.angle_alpha   90.00
_cell.angle_beta   90.00
_cell.angle_gamma   90.00
#
_symmetry.space_group_name_H-M   'P 1'
#
loop_
_entity.id
_entity.type
_entity.pdbx_description
1 polymer ?
#
loop_
_entity_poly.entity_id
_entity_poly.type
_entity_poly.pdbx_seq_one_letter_code
_entity_poly.pdbx_strand_id
1 'polypeptide(L)'
;MSWKNHLKRLKNEFDNLVGEPQAQVSQQHAPAPPPQGHAPPHQQPMGGQTGHVYWQAQFRPDVPVNVEWDAKIGNGPDGWGNQELEFYTADQQNAFYTPDGKLVLRAIANNASPNHEQRYTSARLVSRETLSRDQGVLSAVISSPCAKGIWPAFWLLPQEPFKWPTDGEIDIAETWNGDLENHSCLHWGFHHEPHKHRVLGTKIPDMQSRPVRFDFAWLQSGGQAGQGRMVWYIDGRPVMKGEIPEGTRPMRDFTILLNVAMGGNVCGGQVPADGYYDMVVHSLFMGSEPEHGGWHRFEADWANHATPMGNTY
;
A
#
# COMPACT_ATOMS: atom_id res chain seq x y z
N MET A 1 4.23 -49.11 -42.77
CA MET A 1 3.29 -49.20 -41.64
C MET A 1 1.90 -48.89 -42.16
N SER A 2 0.98 -49.84 -42.01
CA SER A 2 -0.17 -50.02 -42.91
C SER A 2 -1.39 -49.19 -42.49
N TRP A 3 -2.05 -48.61 -43.51
CA TRP A 3 -3.32 -47.86 -43.53
C TRP A 3 -4.47 -48.48 -42.72
N LYS A 4 -4.35 -49.77 -42.37
CA LYS A 4 -5.25 -50.52 -41.48
C LYS A 4 -5.31 -49.98 -40.05
N ASN A 5 -4.26 -49.31 -39.56
CA ASN A 5 -4.25 -48.76 -38.20
C ASN A 5 -5.01 -47.43 -38.07
N HIS A 6 -5.20 -46.71 -39.18
CA HIS A 6 -5.92 -45.43 -39.18
C HIS A 6 -7.44 -45.63 -39.17
N LEU A 7 -7.94 -46.63 -39.91
CA LEU A 7 -9.36 -47.02 -39.91
C LEU A 7 -9.84 -47.64 -38.60
N LYS A 8 -8.95 -48.29 -37.83
CA LYS A 8 -9.29 -48.85 -36.51
C LYS A 8 -9.49 -47.77 -35.43
N ARG A 9 -8.80 -46.63 -35.57
CA ARG A 9 -8.89 -45.52 -34.60
C ARG A 9 -10.16 -44.68 -34.80
N LEU A 10 -10.58 -44.49 -36.06
CA LEU A 10 -11.82 -43.78 -36.39
C LEU A 10 -13.10 -44.56 -36.02
N LYS A 11 -13.06 -45.90 -36.00
CA LYS A 11 -14.21 -46.72 -35.57
C LYS A 11 -14.43 -46.66 -34.04
N ASN A 12 -13.35 -46.65 -33.25
CA ASN A 12 -13.44 -46.54 -31.79
C ASN A 12 -13.88 -45.16 -31.29
N GLU A 13 -13.69 -44.10 -32.09
CA GLU A 13 -14.17 -42.75 -31.75
C GLU A 13 -15.64 -42.54 -32.11
N PHE A 14 -16.22 -43.34 -33.02
CA PHE A 14 -17.63 -43.26 -33.40
C PHE A 14 -18.54 -44.14 -32.50
N ASP A 15 -18.03 -45.28 -32.03
CA ASP A 15 -18.78 -46.20 -31.13
C ASP A 15 -18.91 -45.66 -29.68
N ASN A 16 -18.15 -44.62 -29.30
CA ASN A 16 -18.28 -43.93 -28.00
C ASN A 16 -19.28 -42.76 -28.01
N LEU A 17 -19.85 -42.43 -29.17
CA LEU A 17 -20.80 -41.31 -29.34
C LEU A 17 -22.27 -41.74 -29.43
N VAL A 18 -22.56 -43.05 -29.42
CA VAL A 18 -23.94 -43.56 -29.45
C VAL A 18 -24.07 -44.74 -28.50
N GLY A 19 -24.56 -44.47 -27.28
CA GLY A 19 -24.95 -45.47 -26.30
C GLY A 19 -26.37 -45.22 -25.82
N GLU A 20 -27.28 -46.09 -26.25
CA GLU A 20 -28.73 -46.14 -25.96
C GLU A 20 -29.05 -46.94 -24.66
N PRO A 21 -30.33 -47.03 -24.20
CA PRO A 21 -30.75 -46.73 -22.83
C PRO A 21 -30.83 -47.96 -21.90
N GLN A 22 -30.75 -47.73 -20.58
CA GLN A 22 -31.11 -48.73 -19.57
C GLN A 22 -32.17 -48.23 -18.56
N ALA A 23 -33.27 -48.97 -18.59
CA ALA A 23 -34.31 -49.28 -17.59
C ALA A 23 -34.46 -48.41 -16.31
N GLN A 24 -35.68 -47.88 -16.17
CA GLN A 24 -36.24 -47.22 -14.99
C GLN A 24 -36.46 -48.22 -13.83
N VAL A 25 -35.97 -47.84 -12.64
CA VAL A 25 -36.47 -48.34 -11.35
C VAL A 25 -37.00 -47.12 -10.58
N SER A 26 -38.30 -47.12 -10.33
CA SER A 26 -39.01 -46.09 -9.59
C SER A 26 -38.73 -46.20 -8.09
N GLN A 27 -38.04 -45.20 -7.54
CA GLN A 27 -38.02 -44.93 -6.09
C GLN A 27 -38.61 -43.56 -5.82
N GLN A 28 -39.62 -43.54 -4.95
CA GLN A 28 -40.40 -42.38 -4.57
C GLN A 28 -39.53 -41.33 -3.87
N HIS A 29 -39.65 -40.07 -4.31
CA HIS A 29 -38.95 -38.93 -3.74
C HIS A 29 -39.46 -38.58 -2.33
N ALA A 30 -38.57 -38.60 -1.35
CA ALA A 30 -38.68 -37.75 -0.17
C ALA A 30 -38.11 -36.36 -0.52
N PRO A 31 -38.72 -35.24 -0.07
CA PRO A 31 -38.22 -33.91 -0.39
C PRO A 31 -36.83 -33.69 0.22
N ALA A 32 -35.92 -33.14 -0.58
CA ALA A 32 -34.60 -32.73 -0.13
C ALA A 32 -34.72 -31.64 0.96
N PRO A 33 -33.89 -31.68 2.02
CA PRO A 33 -33.81 -30.58 2.97
C PRO A 33 -33.30 -29.32 2.26
N PRO A 34 -33.78 -28.12 2.64
CA PRO A 34 -33.37 -26.88 2.01
C PRO A 34 -31.85 -26.66 2.15
N PRO A 35 -31.20 -26.00 1.17
CA PRO A 35 -29.78 -25.71 1.25
C PRO A 35 -29.51 -24.85 2.49
N GLN A 36 -28.67 -25.37 3.39
CA GLN A 36 -28.13 -24.61 4.50
C GLN A 36 -27.20 -23.55 3.91
N GLY A 37 -27.72 -22.34 3.72
CA GLY A 37 -26.90 -21.17 3.40
C GLY A 37 -25.85 -20.99 4.50
N HIS A 38 -24.58 -21.00 4.11
CA HIS A 38 -23.52 -20.53 4.98
C HIS A 38 -23.79 -19.06 5.31
N ALA A 39 -24.25 -18.82 6.54
CA ALA A 39 -24.33 -17.48 7.08
C ALA A 39 -22.90 -16.89 7.12
N PRO A 40 -22.70 -15.63 6.70
CA PRO A 40 -21.42 -14.96 6.90
C PRO A 40 -21.11 -14.91 8.41
N PRO A 41 -19.84 -15.02 8.81
CA PRO A 41 -19.48 -15.03 10.22
C PRO A 41 -19.97 -13.74 10.89
N HIS A 42 -20.69 -13.92 12.00
CA HIS A 42 -21.16 -12.84 12.86
C HIS A 42 -19.97 -11.96 13.29
N GLN A 43 -19.91 -10.74 12.73
CA GLN A 43 -19.10 -9.67 13.29
C GLN A 43 -19.74 -9.22 14.61
N GLN A 44 -19.03 -9.40 15.71
CA GLN A 44 -19.38 -8.76 16.98
C GLN A 44 -19.08 -7.26 16.85
N PRO A 45 -20.00 -6.37 17.26
CA PRO A 45 -19.76 -4.94 17.19
C PRO A 45 -18.80 -4.52 18.32
N MET A 46 -17.56 -4.21 17.95
CA MET A 46 -16.66 -3.44 18.81
C MET A 46 -17.14 -1.97 18.79
N GLY A 47 -17.56 -1.47 19.95
CA GLY A 47 -18.18 -0.16 20.08
C GLY A 47 -17.24 0.99 19.69
N GLY A 48 -17.72 1.84 18.76
CA GLY A 48 -17.08 3.09 18.34
C GLY A 48 -17.29 3.37 16.83
N GLN A 49 -18.45 3.91 16.46
CA GLN A 49 -18.83 4.43 15.13
C GLN A 49 -18.20 3.74 13.89
N THR A 50 -18.63 2.51 13.61
CA THR A 50 -18.23 1.69 12.45
C THR A 50 -18.84 2.14 11.11
N GLY A 51 -19.45 3.33 11.03
CA GLY A 51 -20.04 3.85 9.79
C GLY A 51 -19.03 4.49 8.83
N HIS A 52 -17.81 4.80 9.31
CA HIS A 52 -16.84 5.60 8.58
C HIS A 52 -15.62 4.82 8.10
N VAL A 53 -15.30 3.64 8.63
CA VAL A 53 -14.15 2.82 8.18
C VAL A 53 -14.65 1.72 7.25
N TYR A 54 -14.07 1.60 6.06
CA TYR A 54 -14.44 0.55 5.09
C TYR A 54 -13.36 -0.50 4.87
N TRP A 55 -12.14 -0.24 5.33
CA TRP A 55 -11.07 -1.22 5.38
C TRP A 55 -10.10 -0.86 6.51
N GLN A 56 -9.53 -1.87 7.15
CA GLN A 56 -8.53 -1.72 8.18
C GLN A 56 -7.56 -2.90 8.14
N ALA A 57 -6.26 -2.61 8.23
CA ALA A 57 -5.25 -3.64 8.35
C ALA A 57 -5.38 -4.35 9.72
N GLN A 58 -5.31 -5.68 9.70
CA GLN A 58 -5.59 -6.52 10.87
C GLN A 58 -4.38 -6.65 11.80
N PHE A 59 -3.16 -6.63 11.24
CA PHE A 59 -1.90 -6.74 11.97
C PHE A 59 -1.86 -7.89 12.98
N ARG A 60 -2.42 -9.03 12.57
CA ARG A 60 -2.60 -10.19 13.45
C ARG A 60 -1.33 -11.05 13.53
N PRO A 61 -0.78 -11.33 14.72
CA PRO A 61 0.43 -12.14 14.88
C PRO A 61 0.35 -13.56 14.28
N ASP A 62 -0.86 -14.11 14.23
CA ASP A 62 -1.13 -15.45 13.73
C ASP A 62 -1.42 -15.49 12.22
N VAL A 63 -1.38 -14.34 11.56
CA VAL A 63 -1.60 -14.19 10.12
C VAL A 63 -0.28 -13.84 9.44
N PRO A 64 0.14 -14.55 8.39
CA PRO A 64 1.31 -14.16 7.62
C PRO A 64 1.17 -12.74 7.03
N VAL A 65 2.25 -11.95 7.03
CA VAL A 65 2.28 -10.59 6.42
C VAL A 65 1.83 -10.63 4.97
N ASN A 66 2.16 -11.72 4.26
CA ASN A 66 1.77 -11.92 2.87
C ASN A 66 0.29 -12.27 2.66
N VAL A 67 -0.59 -12.10 3.66
CA VAL A 67 -2.05 -12.11 3.48
C VAL A 67 -2.55 -10.71 3.12
N GLU A 68 -1.97 -9.66 3.70
CA GLU A 68 -2.41 -8.27 3.48
C GLU A 68 -1.47 -7.50 2.52
N TRP A 69 -0.22 -7.95 2.42
CA TRP A 69 0.84 -7.26 1.71
C TRP A 69 1.54 -8.15 0.67
N ASP A 70 2.00 -7.56 -0.41
CA ASP A 70 2.98 -8.14 -1.33
C ASP A 70 4.34 -7.49 -1.07
N ALA A 71 5.39 -8.30 -0.95
CA ALA A 71 6.75 -7.80 -0.77
C ALA A 71 7.43 -7.58 -2.12
N LYS A 72 8.00 -6.40 -2.33
CA LYS A 72 8.96 -6.15 -3.42
C LYS A 72 10.33 -6.65 -2.97
N ILE A 73 11.03 -7.36 -3.86
CA ILE A 73 12.25 -8.10 -3.51
C ILE A 73 13.44 -7.55 -4.29
N GLY A 74 14.59 -7.49 -3.63
CA GLY A 74 15.85 -7.04 -4.19
C GLY A 74 16.08 -5.54 -4.09
N ASN A 75 17.11 -5.09 -4.80
CA ASN A 75 17.52 -3.68 -4.85
C ASN A 75 16.98 -2.94 -6.09
N GLY A 76 16.13 -3.59 -6.88
CA GLY A 76 15.53 -3.01 -8.09
C GLY A 76 16.55 -2.53 -9.12
N PRO A 77 16.09 -1.98 -10.26
CA PRO A 77 16.97 -1.24 -11.17
C PRO A 77 17.51 0.03 -10.51
N ASP A 78 18.83 0.25 -10.58
CA ASP A 78 19.52 1.45 -10.08
C ASP A 78 19.21 1.85 -8.63
N GLY A 79 19.03 0.86 -7.73
CA GLY A 79 18.65 1.11 -6.34
C GLY A 79 17.25 1.74 -6.26
N TRP A 80 16.28 1.07 -6.88
CA TRP A 80 14.90 1.54 -7.06
C TRP A 80 14.76 2.93 -7.70
N GLY A 81 15.72 3.32 -8.55
CA GLY A 81 15.79 4.63 -9.21
C GLY A 81 16.39 5.75 -8.35
N ASN A 82 16.71 5.46 -7.09
CA ASN A 82 17.20 6.44 -6.12
C ASN A 82 18.60 6.11 -5.59
N GLN A 83 19.30 5.12 -6.17
CA GLN A 83 20.59 4.64 -5.65
C GLN A 83 20.50 4.13 -4.20
N GLU A 84 19.32 3.61 -3.82
CA GLU A 84 19.07 2.94 -2.54
C GLU A 84 20.02 1.75 -2.36
N LEU A 85 20.45 1.47 -1.13
CA LEU A 85 21.47 0.46 -0.81
C LEU A 85 20.89 -0.87 -0.36
N GLU A 86 19.66 -0.88 0.13
CA GLU A 86 19.04 -2.06 0.71
C GLU A 86 18.60 -3.08 -0.33
N PHE A 87 18.68 -4.34 0.08
CA PHE A 87 18.02 -5.44 -0.58
C PHE A 87 16.71 -5.72 0.16
N TYR A 88 15.56 -5.42 -0.46
CA TYR A 88 14.27 -5.75 0.14
C TYR A 88 14.03 -7.27 0.14
N THR A 89 13.47 -7.80 1.22
CA THR A 89 13.18 -9.23 1.38
C THR A 89 11.72 -9.46 1.79
N ALA A 90 11.27 -10.72 1.74
CA ALA A 90 10.04 -11.17 2.36
C ALA A 90 10.28 -11.87 3.72
N ASP A 91 11.50 -11.76 4.27
CA ASP A 91 11.87 -12.47 5.48
C ASP A 91 11.16 -11.87 6.69
N GLN A 92 10.78 -12.74 7.64
CA GLN A 92 10.15 -12.33 8.89
C GLN A 92 11.04 -11.46 9.77
N GLN A 93 12.35 -11.40 9.50
CA GLN A 93 13.25 -10.46 10.19
C GLN A 93 13.06 -9.02 9.72
N ASN A 94 12.57 -8.81 8.49
CA ASN A 94 12.39 -7.49 7.89
C ASN A 94 10.93 -7.02 7.94
N ALA A 95 9.95 -7.93 7.93
CA ALA A 95 8.54 -7.59 8.12
C ALA A 95 7.80 -8.62 8.97
N PHE A 96 7.18 -8.18 10.07
CA PHE A 96 6.44 -9.05 10.98
C PHE A 96 5.38 -8.32 11.79
N TYR A 97 4.42 -9.07 12.31
CA TYR A 97 3.41 -8.55 13.25
C TYR A 97 3.84 -8.81 14.69
N THR A 98 3.66 -7.81 15.57
CA THR A 98 3.95 -7.93 17.00
C THR A 98 2.75 -8.51 17.76
N PRO A 99 2.95 -9.20 18.91
CA PRO A 99 1.86 -9.77 19.70
C PRO A 99 0.74 -8.81 20.10
N ASP A 100 1.03 -7.51 20.17
CA ASP A 100 0.09 -6.43 20.50
C ASP A 100 -0.57 -5.77 19.27
N GLY A 101 -0.45 -6.38 18.09
CA GLY A 101 -1.23 -6.00 16.91
C GLY A 101 -0.64 -4.84 16.10
N LYS A 102 0.67 -4.82 15.90
CA LYS A 102 1.37 -3.80 15.09
C LYS A 102 2.14 -4.45 13.95
N LEU A 103 2.33 -3.73 12.86
CA LEU A 103 3.24 -4.12 11.78
C LEU A 103 4.60 -3.44 11.99
N VAL A 104 5.69 -4.22 11.94
CA VAL A 104 7.06 -3.73 11.99
C VAL A 104 7.72 -3.96 10.64
N LEU A 105 8.28 -2.90 10.06
CA LEU A 105 9.24 -2.96 8.97
C LEU A 105 10.62 -2.64 9.54
N ARG A 106 11.51 -3.63 9.52
CA ARG A 106 12.85 -3.56 10.11
C ARG A 106 13.90 -3.49 9.00
N ALA A 107 14.59 -2.36 8.93
CA ALA A 107 15.83 -2.22 8.18
C ALA A 107 17.00 -2.70 9.05
N ILE A 108 17.91 -3.50 8.48
CA ILE A 108 19.07 -4.07 9.18
C ILE A 108 20.34 -3.68 8.43
N ALA A 109 21.26 -3.05 9.15
CA ALA A 109 22.59 -2.70 8.66
C ALA A 109 23.65 -3.60 9.31
N ASN A 110 24.47 -4.25 8.48
CA ASN A 110 25.61 -5.08 8.83
C ASN A 110 26.77 -4.75 7.90
N ASN A 111 27.48 -3.66 8.18
CA ASN A 111 28.58 -3.12 7.37
C ASN A 111 29.75 -4.10 7.22
N ALA A 112 29.93 -5.03 8.17
CA ALA A 112 30.94 -6.07 8.11
C ALA A 112 30.61 -7.19 7.12
N SER A 113 29.38 -7.27 6.60
CA SER A 113 28.99 -8.31 5.66
C SER A 113 29.79 -8.20 4.35
N PRO A 114 30.46 -9.29 3.93
CA PRO A 114 31.11 -9.35 2.61
C PRO A 114 30.09 -9.51 1.48
N ASN A 115 28.86 -9.97 1.78
CA ASN A 115 27.76 -10.00 0.83
C ASN A 115 27.03 -8.66 0.85
N HIS A 116 27.07 -7.94 -0.28
CA HIS A 116 26.39 -6.65 -0.44
C HIS A 116 24.87 -6.76 -0.21
N GLU A 117 24.23 -7.85 -0.61
CA GLU A 117 22.79 -8.08 -0.44
C GLU A 117 22.40 -8.33 1.03
N GLN A 118 23.36 -8.68 1.87
CA GLN A 118 23.16 -8.89 3.32
C GLN A 118 23.71 -7.73 4.16
N ARG A 119 24.39 -6.77 3.52
CA ARG A 119 24.92 -5.59 4.21
C ARG A 119 23.78 -4.69 4.67
N TYR A 120 22.76 -4.57 3.84
CA TYR A 120 21.58 -3.75 4.09
C TYR A 120 20.36 -4.55 3.64
N THR A 121 19.52 -4.97 4.58
CA THR A 121 18.24 -5.64 4.26
C THR A 121 17.08 -4.85 4.83
N SER A 122 15.94 -4.86 4.15
CA SER A 122 14.74 -4.17 4.62
C SER A 122 13.48 -4.81 4.05
N ALA A 123 12.32 -4.19 4.29
CA ALA A 123 11.05 -4.56 3.66
C ALA A 123 10.47 -3.38 2.86
N ARG A 124 9.90 -3.72 1.70
CA ARG A 124 9.04 -2.84 0.91
C ARG A 124 7.74 -3.58 0.62
N LEU A 125 6.68 -3.15 1.30
CA LEU A 125 5.36 -3.79 1.26
C LEU A 125 4.41 -2.95 0.40
N VAL A 126 3.60 -3.63 -0.41
CA VAL A 126 2.51 -3.06 -1.19
C VAL A 126 1.21 -3.71 -0.73
N SER A 127 0.16 -2.94 -0.42
CA SER A 127 -1.11 -3.52 -0.01
C SER A 127 -1.77 -4.28 -1.15
N ARG A 128 -2.48 -5.37 -0.82
CA ARG A 128 -3.36 -6.05 -1.79
C ARG A 128 -4.59 -5.24 -2.14
N GLU A 129 -5.05 -4.44 -1.19
CA GLU A 129 -6.17 -3.53 -1.40
C GLU A 129 -5.71 -2.25 -2.07
N THR A 130 -6.59 -1.66 -2.86
CA THR A 130 -6.45 -0.29 -3.34
C THR A 130 -7.31 0.65 -2.48
N LEU A 131 -7.15 1.96 -2.65
CA LEU A 131 -8.03 2.95 -2.03
C LEU A 131 -9.50 2.69 -2.35
N SER A 132 -9.80 2.06 -3.49
CA SER A 132 -11.09 1.48 -3.90
C SER A 132 -12.30 2.43 -3.91
N ARG A 133 -12.09 3.71 -3.62
CA ARG A 133 -13.11 4.77 -3.62
C ARG A 133 -12.57 6.04 -4.26
N ASP A 134 -13.48 6.80 -4.86
CA ASP A 134 -13.19 8.12 -5.43
C ASP A 134 -13.06 9.22 -4.37
N GLN A 135 -13.43 8.91 -3.13
CA GLN A 135 -13.23 9.81 -2.02
C GLN A 135 -13.04 9.00 -0.73
N GLY A 136 -12.25 9.56 0.18
CA GLY A 136 -12.01 8.94 1.46
C GLY A 136 -10.87 9.60 2.21
N VAL A 137 -10.47 8.94 3.30
CA VAL A 137 -9.28 9.22 4.08
C VAL A 137 -8.50 7.93 4.29
N LEU A 138 -7.19 7.99 4.11
CA LEU A 138 -6.26 6.95 4.51
C LEU A 138 -5.54 7.46 5.76
N SER A 139 -5.53 6.67 6.83
CA SER A 139 -4.95 7.07 8.11
C SER A 139 -3.99 6.01 8.62
N ALA A 140 -2.83 6.45 9.10
CA ALA A 140 -1.85 5.61 9.77
C ALA A 140 -1.30 6.29 11.04
N VAL A 141 -1.00 5.49 12.06
CA VAL A 141 -0.22 5.93 13.23
C VAL A 141 1.10 5.19 13.21
N ILE A 142 2.21 5.92 13.08
CA ILE A 142 3.54 5.36 12.77
C ILE A 142 4.58 5.90 13.75
N SER A 143 5.41 5.02 14.30
CA SER A 143 6.70 5.40 14.89
C SER A 143 7.79 5.16 13.85
N SER A 144 8.42 6.24 13.39
CA SER A 144 9.46 6.19 12.36
C SER A 144 10.86 6.11 12.98
N PRO A 145 11.79 5.32 12.41
CA PRO A 145 13.18 5.37 12.80
C PRO A 145 13.80 6.70 12.37
N CYS A 146 14.52 7.36 13.27
CA CYS A 146 15.23 8.60 12.99
C CYS A 146 16.74 8.37 13.09
N ALA A 147 17.39 8.13 11.97
CA ALA A 147 18.83 7.94 11.93
C ALA A 147 19.43 8.36 10.59
N LYS A 148 20.72 8.69 10.62
CA LYS A 148 21.52 8.97 9.43
C LYS A 148 21.47 7.79 8.44
N GLY A 149 21.26 8.09 7.16
CA GLY A 149 21.18 7.10 6.08
C GLY A 149 19.92 6.24 6.10
N ILE A 150 18.91 6.56 6.91
CA ILE A 150 17.62 5.85 6.98
C ILE A 150 16.52 6.71 6.36
N TRP A 151 15.67 6.09 5.56
CA TRP A 151 14.56 6.71 4.83
C TRP A 151 13.29 5.85 4.94
N PRO A 152 12.49 6.00 6.02
CA PRO A 152 11.17 5.39 6.10
C PRO A 152 10.16 6.16 5.24
N ALA A 153 9.26 5.43 4.59
CA ALA A 153 8.23 6.00 3.73
C ALA A 153 6.85 5.32 3.92
N PHE A 154 5.80 6.13 3.93
CA PHE A 154 4.40 5.75 3.81
C PHE A 154 3.77 6.57 2.69
N TRP A 155 3.37 5.88 1.62
CA TRP A 155 3.14 6.50 0.32
C TRP A 155 2.23 5.63 -0.56
N LEU A 156 1.89 6.13 -1.74
CA LEU A 156 0.91 5.53 -2.64
C LEU A 156 1.42 5.52 -4.08
N LEU A 157 1.18 4.40 -4.75
CA LEU A 157 1.36 4.25 -6.20
C LEU A 157 0.13 3.57 -6.80
N PRO A 158 -0.23 3.85 -8.06
CA PRO A 158 -1.26 3.12 -8.77
C PRO A 158 -0.95 1.62 -8.81
N GLN A 159 -1.97 0.78 -8.77
CA GLN A 159 -1.81 -0.66 -8.91
C GLN A 159 -1.11 -1.00 -10.24
N GLU A 160 -0.16 -1.93 -10.17
CA GLU A 160 0.59 -2.39 -11.35
C GLU A 160 -0.32 -3.04 -12.41
N PRO A 161 0.04 -2.91 -13.71
CA PRO A 161 1.12 -2.09 -14.23
C PRO A 161 0.76 -0.58 -14.23
N PHE A 162 1.76 0.26 -14.00
CA PHE A 162 1.66 1.72 -14.09
C PHE A 162 2.94 2.32 -14.69
N LYS A 163 2.90 3.59 -15.08
CA LYS A 163 4.03 4.36 -15.59
C LYS A 163 4.35 5.51 -14.65
N TRP A 164 5.57 5.51 -14.12
CA TRP A 164 6.06 6.60 -13.30
C TRP A 164 6.74 7.69 -14.15
N PRO A 165 6.55 8.99 -13.84
CA PRO A 165 5.64 9.54 -12.84
C PRO A 165 4.23 9.83 -13.41
N THR A 166 3.96 9.58 -14.69
CA THR A 166 2.73 10.06 -15.36
C THR A 166 1.44 9.58 -14.70
N ASP A 167 1.43 8.36 -14.16
CA ASP A 167 0.24 7.79 -13.51
C ASP A 167 0.04 8.28 -12.07
N GLY A 168 1.01 9.02 -11.51
CA GLY A 168 0.96 9.66 -10.21
C GLY A 168 1.67 8.90 -9.09
N GLU A 169 2.12 9.64 -8.07
CA GLU A 169 2.68 9.15 -6.81
C GLU A 169 2.36 10.16 -5.70
N ILE A 170 1.96 9.65 -4.54
CA ILE A 170 1.60 10.46 -3.36
C ILE A 170 2.43 9.97 -2.18
N ASP A 171 3.27 10.84 -1.65
CA ASP A 171 4.06 10.56 -0.45
C ASP A 171 3.41 11.25 0.75
N ILE A 172 2.93 10.44 1.68
CA ILE A 172 2.20 10.93 2.84
C ILE A 172 3.20 11.28 3.95
N ALA A 173 4.12 10.35 4.20
CA ALA A 173 5.19 10.53 5.15
C ALA A 173 6.52 9.99 4.66
N GLU A 174 7.50 10.87 4.51
CA GLU A 174 8.90 10.54 4.27
C GLU A 174 9.80 11.34 5.19
N THR A 175 10.87 10.72 5.68
CA THR A 175 11.89 11.43 6.47
C THR A 175 13.24 10.96 6.02
N TRP A 176 14.25 11.83 6.06
CA TRP A 176 15.58 11.49 5.58
C TRP A 176 16.60 11.77 6.66
N ASN A 177 17.59 10.87 6.82
CA ASN A 177 18.72 11.09 7.72
C ASN A 177 18.35 11.38 9.20
N GLY A 178 17.11 11.08 9.62
CA GLY A 178 16.62 11.43 10.95
C GLY A 178 16.53 12.94 11.22
N ASP A 179 16.28 13.74 10.19
CA ASP A 179 16.21 15.21 10.26
C ASP A 179 14.97 15.80 10.98
N LEU A 180 14.10 14.90 11.48
CA LEU A 180 12.86 15.21 12.19
C LEU A 180 11.92 16.11 11.36
N GLU A 181 12.00 15.99 10.03
CA GLU A 181 11.13 16.65 9.06
C GLU A 181 10.39 15.62 8.22
N ASN A 182 9.06 15.71 8.23
CA ASN A 182 8.25 14.97 7.28
C ASN A 182 8.21 15.70 5.95
N HIS A 183 8.51 15.00 4.86
CA HIS A 183 8.33 15.47 3.50
C HIS A 183 7.04 14.85 2.96
N SER A 184 6.05 15.69 2.70
CA SER A 184 4.85 15.29 1.94
C SER A 184 5.08 15.68 0.49
N CYS A 185 4.89 14.73 -0.42
CA CYS A 185 5.24 14.90 -1.83
C CYS A 185 4.09 14.45 -2.73
N LEU A 186 4.06 15.04 -3.93
CA LEU A 186 3.15 14.70 -5.02
C LEU A 186 3.97 14.72 -6.30
N HIS A 187 4.01 13.61 -7.05
CA HIS A 187 4.75 13.50 -8.31
C HIS A 187 3.82 13.13 -9.46
N TRP A 188 4.01 13.77 -10.62
CA TRP A 188 3.26 13.52 -11.84
C TRP A 188 4.03 13.96 -13.10
N GLY A 189 3.43 13.78 -14.29
CA GLY A 189 4.01 14.28 -15.54
C GLY A 189 5.30 13.57 -15.93
N PHE A 190 6.26 14.30 -16.51
CA PHE A 190 7.53 13.74 -16.95
C PHE A 190 8.73 14.30 -16.18
N HIS A 191 9.78 13.50 -16.02
CA HIS A 191 10.98 13.88 -15.26
C HIS A 191 11.64 15.20 -15.74
N HIS A 192 11.45 15.63 -16.98
CA HIS A 192 12.07 16.86 -17.50
C HIS A 192 11.17 18.09 -17.44
N GLU A 193 9.93 17.95 -16.96
CA GLU A 193 8.96 19.04 -16.97
C GLU A 193 9.05 19.95 -15.75
N PRO A 194 8.86 21.26 -15.91
CA PRO A 194 8.69 22.15 -14.78
C PRO A 194 7.40 21.81 -14.03
N HIS A 195 7.39 21.98 -12.71
CA HIS A 195 6.22 21.75 -11.86
C HIS A 195 5.67 20.32 -11.78
N LYS A 196 6.42 19.32 -12.26
CA LYS A 196 6.12 17.86 -12.20
C LYS A 196 6.05 17.25 -10.79
N HIS A 197 6.34 18.05 -9.77
CA HIS A 197 6.20 17.62 -8.38
C HIS A 197 5.86 18.80 -7.46
N ARG A 198 5.37 18.47 -6.26
CA ARG A 198 5.23 19.37 -5.12
C ARG A 198 5.80 18.68 -3.89
N VAL A 199 6.57 19.42 -3.10
CA VAL A 199 7.13 18.92 -1.83
C VAL A 199 6.90 19.96 -0.74
N LEU A 200 6.59 19.49 0.47
CA LEU A 200 6.57 20.33 1.65
C LEU A 200 7.18 19.62 2.86
N GLY A 201 8.18 20.25 3.46
CA GLY A 201 8.74 19.86 4.75
C GLY A 201 7.89 20.34 5.93
N THR A 202 7.60 19.45 6.87
CA THR A 202 6.95 19.75 8.15
C THR A 202 7.80 19.23 9.30
N LYS A 203 8.32 20.13 10.15
CA LYS A 203 9.07 19.73 11.35
C LYS A 203 8.18 19.02 12.37
N ILE A 204 8.67 17.90 12.89
CA ILE A 204 8.10 17.14 14.00
C ILE A 204 9.22 16.85 15.00
N PRO A 205 9.58 17.82 15.87
CA PRO A 205 10.75 17.72 16.74
C PRO A 205 10.75 16.53 17.71
N ASP A 206 9.57 15.96 17.98
CA ASP A 206 9.35 14.85 18.90
C ASP A 206 9.08 13.51 18.20
N MET A 207 9.23 13.43 16.86
CA MET A 207 8.93 12.24 16.05
C MET A 207 9.60 10.96 16.57
N GLN A 208 10.87 11.05 16.99
CA GLN A 208 11.63 9.92 17.53
C GLN A 208 11.12 9.39 18.88
N SER A 209 10.27 10.16 19.57
CA SER A 209 9.84 9.89 20.95
C SER A 209 8.39 9.43 21.08
N ARG A 210 7.63 9.42 19.98
CA ARG A 210 6.22 9.01 19.99
C ARG A 210 5.75 8.51 18.61
N PRO A 211 4.64 7.78 18.55
CA PRO A 211 3.91 7.60 17.30
C PRO A 211 3.35 8.95 16.80
N VAL A 212 3.35 9.13 15.48
CA VAL A 212 2.79 10.27 14.76
C VAL A 212 1.61 9.79 13.93
N ARG A 213 0.51 10.56 13.94
CA ARG A 213 -0.63 10.27 13.07
C ARG A 213 -0.48 10.99 11.74
N PHE A 214 -0.63 10.25 10.65
CA PHE A 214 -0.66 10.75 9.29
C PHE A 214 -2.02 10.44 8.69
N ASP A 215 -2.69 11.45 8.13
CA ASP A 215 -3.92 11.26 7.37
C ASP A 215 -3.75 11.85 5.96
N PHE A 216 -4.33 11.19 4.96
CA PHE A 216 -4.41 11.66 3.59
C PHE A 216 -5.85 11.56 3.11
N ALA A 217 -6.47 12.70 2.80
CA ALA A 217 -7.85 12.75 2.33
C ALA A 217 -7.90 13.16 0.86
N TRP A 218 -8.74 12.49 0.07
CA TRP A 218 -8.94 12.78 -1.34
C TRP A 218 -10.42 12.90 -1.69
N LEU A 219 -10.75 13.80 -2.61
CA LEU A 219 -12.09 14.02 -3.14
C LEU A 219 -12.03 14.15 -4.66
N GLN A 220 -12.40 13.09 -5.37
CA GLN A 220 -12.44 12.99 -6.83
C GLN A 220 -13.90 12.84 -7.30
N SER A 221 -14.66 13.93 -7.24
CA SER A 221 -16.09 13.91 -7.61
C SER A 221 -16.30 13.36 -9.02
N GLY A 222 -17.13 12.31 -9.14
CA GLY A 222 -17.40 11.63 -10.40
C GLY A 222 -16.31 10.69 -10.89
N GLY A 223 -15.23 10.50 -10.13
CA GLY A 223 -14.24 9.46 -10.38
C GLY A 223 -13.35 9.69 -11.60
N GLN A 224 -13.38 10.88 -12.18
CA GLN A 224 -12.62 11.22 -13.38
C GLN A 224 -11.14 11.34 -13.06
N ALA A 225 -10.32 10.54 -13.73
CA ALA A 225 -8.86 10.57 -13.64
C ALA A 225 -8.32 12.02 -13.78
N GLY A 226 -7.27 12.32 -13.03
CA GLY A 226 -6.58 13.62 -13.11
C GLY A 226 -7.38 14.85 -12.69
N GLN A 227 -8.43 14.69 -11.88
CA GLN A 227 -9.24 15.80 -11.36
C GLN A 227 -9.64 15.53 -9.91
N GLY A 228 -9.70 16.57 -9.09
CA GLY A 228 -10.14 16.48 -7.70
C GLY A 228 -9.14 17.14 -6.75
N ARG A 229 -9.31 16.91 -5.45
CA ARG A 229 -8.61 17.63 -4.39
C ARG A 229 -8.07 16.67 -3.33
N MET A 230 -6.96 17.05 -2.74
CA MET A 230 -6.22 16.26 -1.76
C MET A 230 -5.75 17.14 -0.60
N VAL A 231 -5.73 16.59 0.62
CA VAL A 231 -5.15 17.23 1.80
C VAL A 231 -4.39 16.19 2.63
N TRP A 232 -3.16 16.55 3.02
CA TRP A 232 -2.29 15.81 3.92
C TRP A 232 -2.40 16.40 5.32
N TYR A 233 -2.43 15.53 6.33
CA TYR A 233 -2.51 15.91 7.73
C TYR A 233 -1.43 15.22 8.55
N ILE A 234 -0.90 15.95 9.53
CA ILE A 234 0.00 15.43 10.56
C ILE A 234 -0.57 15.80 11.92
N ASP A 235 -0.84 14.79 12.74
CA ASP A 235 -1.52 14.91 14.05
C ASP A 235 -2.81 15.76 13.95
N GLY A 236 -3.59 15.53 12.88
CA GLY A 236 -4.84 16.25 12.60
C GLY A 236 -4.69 17.68 12.07
N ARG A 237 -3.48 18.23 11.94
CA ARG A 237 -3.26 19.55 11.33
C ARG A 237 -3.08 19.40 9.82
N PRO A 238 -3.79 20.16 8.97
CA PRO A 238 -3.54 20.17 7.53
C PRO A 238 -2.16 20.77 7.28
N VAL A 239 -1.29 20.03 6.60
CA VAL A 239 0.09 20.45 6.34
C VAL A 239 0.32 20.78 4.88
N MET A 240 -0.31 20.07 3.96
CA MET A 240 -0.21 20.31 2.53
C MET A 240 -1.57 20.02 1.89
N LYS A 241 -1.89 20.71 0.80
CA LYS A 241 -3.02 20.41 -0.07
C LYS A 241 -2.59 20.41 -1.53
N GLY A 242 -3.39 19.79 -2.40
CA GLY A 242 -3.10 19.75 -3.83
C GLY A 242 -4.31 19.36 -4.65
N GLU A 243 -4.34 19.78 -5.91
CA GLU A 243 -5.29 19.22 -6.88
C GLU A 243 -4.74 17.90 -7.41
N ILE A 244 -5.61 16.95 -7.72
CA ILE A 244 -5.22 15.70 -8.39
C ILE A 244 -4.74 16.08 -9.80
N PRO A 245 -3.46 15.86 -10.16
CA PRO A 245 -2.92 16.39 -11.40
C PRO A 245 -3.49 15.70 -12.64
N GLU A 246 -3.69 16.46 -13.72
CA GLU A 246 -4.09 15.91 -15.02
C GLU A 246 -3.13 14.78 -15.47
N GLY A 247 -3.69 13.72 -16.05
CA GLY A 247 -2.94 12.56 -16.54
C GLY A 247 -2.70 11.46 -15.51
N THR A 248 -2.83 11.76 -14.20
CA THR A 248 -2.70 10.74 -13.16
C THR A 248 -3.88 9.77 -13.14
N ARG A 249 -3.66 8.54 -12.64
CA ARG A 249 -4.72 7.54 -12.51
C ARG A 249 -5.77 7.95 -11.46
N PRO A 250 -6.99 7.40 -11.53
CA PRO A 250 -7.97 7.57 -10.46
C PRO A 250 -7.43 7.12 -9.11
N MET A 251 -7.69 7.89 -8.04
CA MET A 251 -7.18 7.57 -6.70
C MET A 251 -7.63 6.20 -6.21
N ARG A 252 -8.82 5.75 -6.61
CA ARG A 252 -9.34 4.41 -6.29
C ARG A 252 -8.40 3.27 -6.71
N ASP A 253 -7.50 3.50 -7.65
CA ASP A 253 -6.56 2.50 -8.18
C ASP A 253 -5.25 2.46 -7.37
N PHE A 254 -5.02 3.40 -6.46
CA PHE A 254 -3.76 3.49 -5.72
C PHE A 254 -3.70 2.44 -4.62
N THR A 255 -2.55 1.78 -4.53
CA THR A 255 -2.15 0.87 -3.46
C THR A 255 -1.34 1.62 -2.40
N ILE A 256 -1.29 1.06 -1.20
CA ILE A 256 -0.53 1.58 -0.07
C ILE A 256 0.86 0.95 -0.08
N LEU A 257 1.89 1.78 0.08
CA LEU A 257 3.27 1.34 0.21
C LEU A 257 3.85 1.74 1.56
N LEU A 258 4.61 0.81 2.13
CA LEU A 258 5.39 0.99 3.36
C LEU A 258 6.79 0.43 3.11
N ASN A 259 7.83 1.21 3.39
CA ASN A 259 9.21 0.72 3.36
C ASN A 259 10.14 1.52 4.28
N VAL A 260 11.32 0.94 4.51
CA VAL A 260 12.46 1.65 5.09
C VAL A 260 13.65 1.50 4.15
N ALA A 261 13.88 2.49 3.30
CA ALA A 261 15.06 2.57 2.45
C ALA A 261 16.31 2.94 3.26
N MET A 262 17.49 2.61 2.72
CA MET A 262 18.79 2.92 3.29
C MET A 262 19.71 3.57 2.26
N GLY A 263 20.28 4.73 2.60
CA GLY A 263 21.10 5.52 1.68
C GLY A 263 20.27 6.18 0.56
N GLY A 264 20.78 6.16 -0.66
CA GLY A 264 20.16 6.82 -1.80
C GLY A 264 20.43 8.31 -1.92
N ASN A 265 19.93 8.88 -3.02
CA ASN A 265 20.15 10.27 -3.44
C ASN A 265 19.71 11.26 -2.37
N VAL A 266 18.52 11.05 -1.77
CA VAL A 266 17.95 11.92 -0.74
C VAL A 266 18.75 11.87 0.56
N CYS A 267 19.41 10.75 0.85
CA CYS A 267 20.32 10.67 1.99
C CYS A 267 21.68 11.32 1.72
N GLY A 268 21.99 11.76 0.49
CA GLY A 268 23.21 12.49 0.17
C GLY A 268 24.50 11.69 0.41
N GLY A 269 24.47 10.39 0.14
CA GLY A 269 25.61 9.48 0.35
C GLY A 269 25.85 9.07 1.82
N GLN A 270 24.98 9.51 2.74
CA GLN A 270 25.03 9.03 4.12
C GLN A 270 24.56 7.57 4.21
N VAL A 271 25.21 6.79 5.06
CA VAL A 271 24.89 5.37 5.30
C VAL A 271 24.60 5.14 6.79
N PRO A 272 23.72 4.18 7.13
CA PRO A 272 23.41 3.87 8.52
C PRO A 272 24.55 3.11 9.21
N ALA A 273 24.66 3.30 10.53
CA ALA A 273 25.52 2.49 11.39
C ALA A 273 24.94 1.07 11.55
N ASP A 274 25.77 0.11 11.99
CA ASP A 274 25.32 -1.25 12.27
C ASP A 274 24.19 -1.28 13.31
N GLY A 275 23.18 -2.12 13.04
CA GLY A 275 22.01 -2.24 13.92
C GLY A 275 20.73 -2.52 13.15
N TYR A 276 19.61 -2.29 13.82
CA TYR A 276 18.27 -2.37 13.24
C TYR A 276 17.50 -1.06 13.46
N TYR A 277 16.66 -0.71 12.50
CA TYR A 277 15.88 0.50 12.45
C TYR A 277 14.44 0.13 12.13
N ASP A 278 13.56 0.22 13.13
CA ASP A 278 12.19 -0.24 13.03
C ASP A 278 11.24 0.93 12.73
N MET A 279 10.52 0.82 11.62
CA MET A 279 9.27 1.55 11.41
C MET A 279 8.13 0.70 11.96
N VAL A 280 7.38 1.25 12.92
CA VAL A 280 6.27 0.54 13.58
C VAL A 280 4.97 1.21 13.20
N VAL A 281 4.10 0.48 12.49
CA VAL A 281 2.75 0.91 12.14
C VAL A 281 1.79 0.38 13.20
N HIS A 282 1.26 1.29 14.02
CA HIS A 282 0.37 0.97 15.14
C HIS A 282 -1.08 0.76 14.69
N SER A 283 -1.50 1.49 13.66
CA SER A 283 -2.81 1.34 13.02
C SER A 283 -2.75 1.83 11.59
N LEU A 284 -3.54 1.23 10.70
CA LEU A 284 -3.72 1.66 9.31
C LEU A 284 -5.15 1.33 8.86
N PHE A 285 -5.88 2.34 8.39
CA PHE A 285 -7.25 2.15 7.91
C PHE A 285 -7.64 3.13 6.80
N MET A 286 -8.66 2.75 6.04
CA MET A 286 -9.32 3.60 5.06
C MET A 286 -10.76 3.91 5.49
N GLY A 287 -11.10 5.20 5.49
CA GLY A 287 -12.39 5.71 5.89
C GLY A 287 -13.11 6.49 4.78
N SER A 288 -14.44 6.51 4.84
CA SER A 288 -15.32 7.19 3.87
C SER A 288 -15.27 8.72 3.96
N GLU A 289 -14.79 9.27 5.08
CA GLU A 289 -14.58 10.69 5.27
C GLU A 289 -13.55 10.96 6.39
N PRO A 290 -12.92 12.16 6.42
CA PRO A 290 -12.02 12.54 7.50
C PRO A 290 -12.68 12.52 8.89
N GLU A 291 -11.95 12.09 9.90
CA GLU A 291 -12.42 12.19 11.29
C GLU A 291 -12.58 13.66 11.73
N HIS A 292 -13.37 13.87 12.78
CA HIS A 292 -13.56 15.18 13.42
C HIS A 292 -14.08 16.27 12.48
N GLY A 293 -15.19 15.99 11.78
CA GLY A 293 -15.90 16.98 10.96
C GLY A 293 -16.11 16.59 9.50
N GLY A 294 -15.65 15.40 9.08
CA GLY A 294 -15.99 14.83 7.78
C GLY A 294 -15.59 15.74 6.62
N TRP A 295 -16.41 15.71 5.57
CA TRP A 295 -16.21 16.57 4.40
C TRP A 295 -16.32 18.07 4.71
N HIS A 296 -17.05 18.48 5.75
CA HIS A 296 -17.08 19.91 6.13
C HIS A 296 -15.70 20.40 6.60
N ARG A 297 -14.99 19.59 7.39
CA ARG A 297 -13.60 19.89 7.77
C ARG A 297 -12.69 19.92 6.54
N PHE A 298 -12.79 18.93 5.66
CA PHE A 298 -12.02 18.89 4.41
C PHE A 298 -12.19 20.18 3.59
N GLU A 299 -13.43 20.63 3.39
CA GLU A 299 -13.72 21.86 2.64
C GLU A 299 -13.14 23.10 3.33
N ALA A 300 -13.23 23.18 4.65
CA ALA A 300 -12.66 24.29 5.42
C ALA A 300 -11.12 24.32 5.32
N ASP A 301 -10.47 23.18 5.50
CA ASP A 301 -9.01 23.05 5.43
C ASP A 301 -8.48 23.26 4.00
N TRP A 302 -9.25 22.84 3.00
CA TRP A 302 -9.00 23.13 1.58
C TRP A 302 -9.13 24.62 1.26
N ALA A 303 -10.18 25.28 1.72
CA ALA A 303 -10.40 26.72 1.49
C ALA A 303 -9.42 27.60 2.27
N ASN A 304 -8.82 27.09 3.34
CA ASN A 304 -7.88 27.84 4.17
C ASN A 304 -6.59 28.15 3.40
N HIS A 305 -6.29 29.45 3.24
CA HIS A 305 -5.07 29.94 2.59
C HIS A 305 -3.80 29.65 3.39
N ALA A 306 -3.90 29.37 4.69
CA ALA A 306 -2.76 28.98 5.52
C ALA A 306 -2.28 27.54 5.22
N THR A 307 -3.11 26.69 4.62
CA THR A 307 -2.72 25.35 4.16
C THR A 307 -1.99 25.50 2.81
N PRO A 308 -0.69 25.19 2.71
CA PRO A 308 0.11 25.41 1.50
C PRO A 308 -0.10 24.32 0.44
N MET A 309 0.21 24.64 -0.83
CA MET A 309 0.13 23.72 -1.98
C MET A 309 1.39 22.85 -2.20
N GLY A 310 2.37 22.95 -1.29
CA GLY A 310 3.74 22.49 -1.51
C GLY A 310 4.52 23.38 -2.49
N ASN A 311 5.85 23.26 -2.48
CA ASN A 311 6.75 24.01 -3.34
C ASN A 311 7.12 23.20 -4.59
N THR A 312 7.39 23.89 -5.68
CA THR A 312 8.06 23.32 -6.86
C THR A 312 9.56 23.46 -6.67
N TYR A 313 10.29 22.36 -6.59
CA TYR A 313 11.76 22.38 -6.56
C TYR A 313 12.34 22.10 -7.95
#